data_AF-A0A419HDZ5-F1
#
_entry.id   AF-A0A419HDZ5-F1
#
_cell.length_a   1.000
_cell.length_b   1.000
_cell.length_c   1.000
_cell.angle_alpha   90.00
_cell.angle_beta   90.00
_cell.angle_gamma   90.00
#
_symmetry.space_group_name_H-M   'P 1'
#
loop_
_entity.id
_entity.type
_entity.pdbx_description
1 polymer ?
#
loop_
_entity_poly.entity_id
_entity_poly.type
_entity_poly.pdbx_seq_one_letter_code
_entity_poly.pdbx_strand_id
1 'polypeptide(L)'
;MYGDREPIEHQPTEHVAEASQAEQAVDLAAEWDRVQAGDQQPTGGRVWGLPELAEGELWVDIAGASVIAGIPSKSITAYLAQGRPKRNPFPAAHRFLYRLYWPMGVIQAWHHRENALRSDSAE
;
A
#
# COMPACT_ATOMS: atom_id res chain seq x y z
N MET A 1 38.78 39.22 -24.63
CA MET A 1 37.86 39.55 -23.54
C MET A 1 37.06 38.29 -23.22
N TYR A 2 37.62 37.41 -22.39
CA TYR A 2 36.89 36.25 -21.87
C TYR A 2 36.10 36.75 -20.67
N GLY A 3 34.77 36.75 -20.77
CA GLY A 3 33.91 37.12 -19.66
C GLY A 3 33.93 36.03 -18.61
N ASP A 4 34.30 36.40 -17.39
CA ASP A 4 34.09 35.61 -16.18
C ASP A 4 32.60 35.30 -16.06
N ARG A 5 32.23 34.04 -16.35
CA ARG A 5 30.97 33.47 -15.88
C ARG A 5 31.25 32.87 -14.52
N GLU A 6 30.85 33.59 -13.49
CA GLU A 6 30.71 33.07 -12.12
C GLU A 6 29.98 31.70 -12.15
N PRO A 7 30.44 30.70 -11.38
CA PRO A 7 29.74 29.43 -11.28
C PRO A 7 28.38 29.67 -10.64
N ILE A 8 27.32 29.21 -11.31
CA ILE A 8 25.97 29.23 -10.76
C ILE A 8 25.97 28.27 -9.56
N GLU A 9 26.03 28.82 -8.35
CA GLU A 9 25.76 28.06 -7.13
C GLU A 9 24.32 27.57 -7.20
N HIS A 10 24.17 26.28 -7.45
CA HIS A 10 22.90 25.58 -7.27
C HIS A 10 22.57 25.63 -5.78
N GLN A 11 21.70 26.56 -5.38
CA GLN A 11 21.08 26.50 -4.06
C GLN A 11 20.41 25.12 -3.93
N PRO A 12 20.65 24.38 -2.84
CA PRO A 12 19.90 23.18 -2.55
C PRO A 12 18.44 23.60 -2.43
N THR A 13 17.59 23.09 -3.32
CA THR A 13 16.14 23.17 -3.14
C THR A 13 15.84 22.65 -1.75
N GLU A 14 15.29 23.51 -0.89
CA GLU A 14 14.76 23.10 0.41
C GLU A 14 13.80 21.94 0.15
N HIS A 15 14.22 20.72 0.52
CA HIS A 15 13.33 19.58 0.54
C HIS A 15 12.24 19.93 1.55
N VAL A 16 11.05 20.26 1.06
CA VAL A 16 9.82 20.11 1.85
C VAL A 16 9.94 18.73 2.49
N ALA A 17 9.84 18.65 3.81
CA ALA A 17 9.92 17.39 4.54
C ALA A 17 8.77 16.49 4.07
N GLU A 18 9.02 15.74 2.99
CA GLU A 18 8.19 14.65 2.55
C GLU A 18 8.26 13.64 3.68
N ALA A 19 7.14 13.43 4.38
CA ALA A 19 7.03 12.37 5.36
C ALA A 19 7.61 11.11 4.73
N SER A 20 8.59 10.51 5.41
CA SER A 20 9.25 9.34 4.87
C SER A 20 8.21 8.26 4.63
N GLN A 21 8.45 7.37 3.66
CA GLN A 21 7.54 6.26 3.37
C GLN A 21 7.21 5.43 4.63
N ALA A 22 8.11 5.39 5.61
CA ALA A 22 7.89 4.76 6.90
C ALA A 22 6.87 5.52 7.77
N GLU A 23 6.95 6.85 7.82
CA GLU A 23 5.99 7.69 8.56
C GLU A 23 4.58 7.58 7.95
N GLN A 24 4.47 7.62 6.61
CA GLN A 24 3.19 7.43 5.92
C GLN A 24 2.59 6.03 6.18
N ALA A 25 3.42 5.00 6.30
CA ALA A 25 2.96 3.66 6.63
C ALA A 25 2.48 3.55 8.09
N VAL A 26 3.10 4.29 9.01
CA VAL A 26 2.67 4.36 10.42
C VAL A 26 1.31 5.06 10.53
N ASP A 27 1.13 6.19 9.84
CA ASP A 27 -0.15 6.91 9.83
C ASP A 27 -1.27 6.04 9.25
N LEU A 28 -0.98 5.33 8.16
CA LEU A 28 -1.93 4.42 7.53
C LEU A 28 -2.27 3.23 8.43
N ALA A 29 -1.30 2.70 9.19
CA ALA A 29 -1.55 1.66 10.19
C ALA A 29 -2.46 2.18 11.32
N ALA A 30 -2.22 3.39 11.82
CA ALA A 30 -3.06 4.00 12.85
C ALA A 30 -4.49 4.30 12.35
N GLU A 31 -4.67 4.68 11.09
CA GLU A 31 -6.00 4.78 10.49
C GLU A 31 -6.67 3.40 10.42
N TRP A 32 -5.94 2.38 9.96
CA TRP A 32 -6.47 1.03 9.85
C TRP A 32 -6.90 0.46 11.20
N ASP A 33 -6.18 0.72 12.28
CA ASP A 33 -6.57 0.29 13.63
C ASP A 33 -7.92 0.90 14.05
N ARG A 34 -8.16 2.18 13.75
CA ARG A 34 -9.46 2.83 13.99
C ARG A 34 -10.58 2.27 13.11
N VAL A 35 -10.26 1.89 11.88
CA VAL A 35 -11.21 1.22 10.98
C VAL A 35 -11.61 -0.14 11.55
N GLN A 36 -10.64 -0.90 12.05
CA GLN A 36 -10.88 -2.21 12.65
C GLN A 36 -11.64 -2.13 13.98
N ALA A 37 -11.46 -1.04 14.75
CA ALA A 37 -12.25 -0.75 15.94
C ALA A 37 -13.70 -0.34 15.63
N GLY A 38 -14.01 0.00 14.37
CA GLY A 38 -15.31 0.52 13.96
C GLY A 38 -15.53 2.01 14.25
N ASP A 39 -14.48 2.71 14.69
CA ASP A 39 -14.53 4.14 15.03
C ASP A 39 -14.55 5.04 13.79
N GLN A 40 -14.06 4.54 12.66
CA GLN A 40 -13.93 5.30 11.42
C GLN A 40 -14.14 4.39 10.20
N GLN A 41 -14.68 4.93 9.11
CA GLN A 41 -14.68 4.25 7.81
C GLN A 41 -13.36 4.54 7.07
N PRO A 42 -12.81 3.56 6.34
CA PRO A 42 -11.60 3.79 5.56
C PRO A 42 -11.85 4.90 4.55
N THR A 43 -10.92 5.84 4.45
CA THR A 43 -11.04 6.98 3.54
C THR A 43 -10.09 6.81 2.35
N GLY A 44 -10.54 7.22 1.17
CA GLY A 44 -9.76 7.09 -0.06
C GLY A 44 -10.33 7.92 -1.21
N GLY A 45 -9.44 8.41 -2.07
CA GLY A 45 -9.81 9.17 -3.26
C GLY A 45 -9.97 8.29 -4.49
N ARG A 46 -10.65 8.84 -5.51
CA ARG A 46 -10.69 8.23 -6.84
C ARG A 46 -9.34 8.38 -7.53
N VAL A 47 -8.86 7.33 -8.17
CA VAL A 47 -7.63 7.36 -8.98
C VAL A 47 -8.02 7.39 -10.46
N TRP A 48 -7.73 8.49 -11.13
CA TRP A 48 -8.05 8.63 -12.56
C TRP A 48 -7.31 7.57 -13.39
N GLY A 49 -8.08 6.81 -14.18
CA GLY A 49 -7.58 5.71 -15.01
C GLY A 49 -7.66 4.32 -14.38
N LEU A 50 -7.94 4.21 -13.07
CA LEU A 50 -8.44 2.96 -12.49
C LEU A 50 -9.97 2.87 -12.68
N PRO A 51 -10.51 1.66 -12.91
CA PRO A 51 -11.94 1.49 -13.01
C PRO A 51 -12.61 1.79 -11.66
N GLU A 52 -13.84 2.30 -11.70
CA GLU A 52 -14.65 2.51 -10.50
C GLU A 52 -15.03 1.14 -9.92
N LEU A 53 -14.88 1.01 -8.60
CA LEU A 53 -15.28 -0.20 -7.87
C LEU A 53 -16.73 -0.06 -7.40
N ALA A 54 -17.39 -1.21 -7.18
CA ALA A 54 -18.76 -1.25 -6.72
C ALA A 54 -18.90 -0.74 -5.28
N GLU A 55 -20.08 -0.21 -4.94
CA GLU A 55 -20.52 -0.02 -3.54
C GLU A 55 -19.59 0.82 -2.64
N GLY A 56 -18.82 1.74 -3.23
CA GLY A 56 -17.89 2.59 -2.46
C GLY A 56 -16.62 1.87 -2.01
N GLU A 57 -16.30 0.72 -2.60
CA GLU A 57 -15.04 0.02 -2.38
C GLU A 57 -13.85 0.89 -2.84
N LEU A 58 -12.76 0.79 -2.09
CA LEU A 58 -11.56 1.58 -2.31
C LEU A 58 -10.46 0.76 -2.98
N TRP A 59 -9.69 1.44 -3.83
CA TRP A 59 -8.41 0.93 -4.29
C TRP A 59 -7.36 1.15 -3.22
N VAL A 60 -6.59 0.10 -2.92
CA VAL A 60 -5.41 0.19 -2.06
C VAL A 60 -4.16 -0.12 -2.88
N ASP A 61 -3.09 0.64 -2.63
CA ASP A 61 -1.77 0.34 -3.17
C ASP A 61 -1.02 -0.69 -2.30
N ILE A 62 0.26 -0.92 -2.59
CA ILE A 62 1.04 -1.91 -1.83
C ILE A 62 1.26 -1.52 -0.36
N ALA A 63 1.26 -0.23 -0.01
CA ALA A 63 1.37 0.21 1.38
C ALA A 63 0.06 -0.07 2.13
N GLY A 64 -1.08 0.28 1.54
CA GLY A 64 -2.40 -0.08 2.09
C GLY A 64 -2.60 -1.58 2.20
N ALA A 65 -2.22 -2.35 1.18
CA ALA A 65 -2.27 -3.80 1.24
C ALA A 65 -1.35 -4.38 2.33
N SER A 66 -0.16 -3.79 2.55
CA SER A 66 0.76 -4.18 3.62
C SER A 66 0.15 -4.01 5.00
N VAL A 67 -0.52 -2.88 5.22
CA VAL A 67 -1.19 -2.57 6.49
C VAL A 67 -2.36 -3.53 6.73
N ILE A 68 -3.26 -3.68 5.74
CA ILE A 68 -4.45 -4.53 5.87
C ILE A 68 -4.07 -6.01 6.04
N ALA A 69 -3.08 -6.49 5.28
CA ALA A 69 -2.65 -7.87 5.32
C ALA A 69 -1.73 -8.20 6.52
N GLY A 70 -1.19 -7.18 7.20
CA GLY A 70 -0.19 -7.36 8.27
C GLY A 70 1.14 -7.94 7.76
N ILE A 71 1.52 -7.68 6.51
CA ILE A 71 2.70 -8.26 5.85
C ILE A 71 3.52 -7.15 5.18
N PRO A 72 4.85 -7.11 5.38
CA PRO A 72 5.68 -6.07 4.75
C PRO A 72 5.55 -6.03 3.23
N SER A 73 5.55 -4.84 2.62
CA SER A 73 5.44 -4.65 1.16
C SER A 73 6.46 -5.47 0.36
N LYS A 74 7.69 -5.62 0.86
CA LYS A 74 8.72 -6.46 0.23
C LYS A 74 8.30 -7.93 0.16
N SER A 75 7.64 -8.43 1.19
CA SER A 75 7.11 -9.79 1.25
C SER A 75 5.92 -9.95 0.30
N ILE A 76 5.04 -8.95 0.17
CA ILE A 76 3.97 -8.94 -0.83
C ILE A 76 4.54 -9.09 -2.25
N THR A 77 5.57 -8.31 -2.59
CA THR A 77 6.24 -8.41 -3.90
C THR A 77 6.81 -9.81 -4.14
N ALA A 78 7.45 -10.41 -3.13
CA ALA A 78 7.96 -11.78 -3.22
C ALA A 78 6.83 -12.80 -3.39
N TYR A 79 5.72 -12.62 -2.70
CA TYR A 79 4.54 -13.49 -2.77
C TYR A 79 3.91 -13.49 -4.15
N LEU A 80 3.76 -12.31 -4.76
CA LEU A 80 3.25 -12.18 -6.13
C LEU A 80 4.16 -12.86 -7.15
N ALA A 81 5.48 -12.73 -6.99
CA ALA A 81 6.45 -13.36 -7.90
C ALA A 81 6.47 -14.89 -7.79
N GLN A 82 6.18 -15.43 -6.60
CA GLN A 82 6.34 -16.85 -6.30
C GLN A 82 5.02 -17.62 -6.12
N GLY A 83 3.87 -16.94 -6.22
CA GLY A 83 2.57 -17.52 -5.91
C GLY A 83 2.45 -17.99 -4.46
N ARG A 84 3.00 -17.22 -3.51
CA ARG A 84 3.01 -17.55 -2.07
C ARG A 84 1.95 -16.73 -1.31
N PRO A 85 1.56 -17.17 -0.10
CA PRO A 85 1.75 -18.50 0.47
C PRO A 85 1.04 -19.59 -0.37
N LYS A 86 1.57 -20.82 -0.43
CA LYS A 86 0.99 -21.88 -1.28
C LYS A 86 -0.46 -22.23 -0.93
N ARG A 87 -0.80 -22.20 0.37
CA ARG A 87 -2.12 -22.57 0.90
C ARG A 87 -3.19 -21.50 0.67
N ASN A 88 -2.79 -20.24 0.60
CA ASN A 88 -3.66 -19.09 0.40
C ASN A 88 -2.88 -18.02 -0.36
N PRO A 89 -2.69 -18.18 -1.69
CA PRO A 89 -1.84 -17.27 -2.47
C PRO A 89 -2.30 -15.82 -2.36
N PHE A 90 -1.34 -14.90 -2.28
CA PHE A 90 -1.66 -13.49 -2.23
C PHE A 90 -2.38 -13.08 -3.53
N PRO A 91 -3.48 -12.30 -3.46
CA PRO A 91 -4.29 -11.98 -4.63
C PRO A 91 -3.50 -11.22 -5.70
N ALA A 92 -3.79 -11.52 -6.97
CA ALA A 92 -3.18 -10.83 -8.09
C ALA A 92 -3.54 -9.34 -8.08
N ALA A 93 -2.56 -8.50 -8.42
CA ALA A 93 -2.72 -7.05 -8.46
C ALA A 93 -3.25 -6.56 -9.80
N HIS A 94 -4.02 -5.47 -9.77
CA HIS A 94 -4.24 -4.62 -10.92
C HIS A 94 -3.03 -3.72 -11.14
N ARG A 95 -2.46 -3.74 -12.35
CA ARG A 95 -1.32 -2.90 -12.71
C ARG A 95 -1.80 -1.64 -13.43
N PHE A 96 -1.45 -0.49 -12.89
CA PHE A 96 -1.70 0.81 -13.50
C PHE A 96 -0.52 1.75 -13.25
N LEU A 97 0.01 2.37 -14.30
CA LEU A 97 1.21 3.23 -14.24
C LEU A 97 2.37 2.61 -13.44
N TYR A 98 2.65 1.33 -13.69
CA TYR A 98 3.70 0.55 -13.00
C TYR A 98 3.49 0.34 -11.49
N ARG A 99 2.39 0.83 -10.92
CA ARG A 99 1.98 0.57 -9.54
C ARG A 99 1.00 -0.59 -9.47
N LEU A 100 0.96 -1.21 -8.30
CA LEU A 100 0.09 -2.35 -7.99
C LEU A 100 -1.06 -1.85 -7.12
N TYR A 101 -2.27 -2.20 -7.53
CA TYR A 101 -3.51 -1.84 -6.85
C TYR A 101 -4.38 -3.06 -6.62
N TRP A 102 -5.13 -3.07 -5.54
CA TRP A 102 -6.13 -4.09 -5.21
C TRP A 102 -7.42 -3.43 -4.74
N PRO A 103 -8.58 -4.05 -5.00
CA PRO A 103 -9.79 -3.70 -4.26
C PRO A 103 -9.57 -4.04 -2.78
N MET A 104 -9.95 -3.11 -1.90
CA MET A 104 -9.73 -3.24 -0.46
C MET A 104 -10.36 -4.52 0.12
N GLY A 105 -11.59 -4.85 -0.31
CA GLY A 105 -12.31 -6.02 0.17
C GLY A 105 -11.61 -7.33 -0.20
N VAL A 106 -10.90 -7.36 -1.32
CA VAL A 106 -10.10 -8.53 -1.75
C VAL A 106 -8.96 -8.80 -0.76
N ILE A 107 -8.26 -7.76 -0.30
CA ILE A 107 -7.18 -7.92 0.67
C ILE A 107 -7.74 -8.31 2.05
N GLN A 108 -8.84 -7.67 2.49
CA GLN A 108 -9.51 -8.03 3.74
C GLN A 108 -9.95 -9.50 3.74
N ALA A 109 -10.61 -9.96 2.67
CA ALA A 109 -11.05 -11.35 2.53
C ALA A 109 -9.88 -12.34 2.49
N TRP A 110 -8.75 -11.95 1.88
CA TRP A 110 -7.53 -12.76 1.94
C TRP A 110 -6.97 -12.85 3.37
N HIS A 111 -6.89 -11.73 4.08
CA HIS A 111 -6.38 -11.66 5.46
C HIS A 111 -7.25 -12.49 6.43
N HIS A 112 -8.58 -12.40 6.33
CA HIS A 112 -9.49 -13.23 7.11
C HIS A 112 -9.25 -14.73 6.89
N ARG A 113 -9.08 -15.16 5.64
CA ARG A 113 -8.77 -16.56 5.31
C ARG A 113 -7.41 -17.00 5.86
N GLU A 114 -6.38 -16.15 5.74
CA GLU A 114 -5.06 -16.46 6.27
C GLU A 114 -5.07 -16.61 7.80
N ASN A 115 -5.83 -15.77 8.51
CA ASN A 115 -5.96 -15.88 9.96
C ASN A 115 -6.68 -17.15 10.38
N ALA A 116 -7.77 -17.53 9.70
CA ALA A 116 -8.45 -18.80 9.95
C ALA A 116 -7.50 -20.00 9.77
N LEU A 117 -6.72 -20.02 8.67
CA LEU A 117 -5.74 -21.09 8.40
C LEU A 117 -4.58 -21.14 9.41
N ARG A 118 -4.25 -20.01 10.05
CA ARG A 118 -3.25 -19.96 11.13
C ARG A 118 -3.80 -20.53 12.43
N SER A 119 -5.05 -20.23 12.75
CA SER A 119 -5.75 -20.80 13.91
C SER A 119 -5.88 -22.32 13.80
N ASP A 120 -6.25 -22.85 12.64
CA ASP A 120 -6.40 -24.30 12.40
C ASP A 120 -5.10 -25.09 12.46
N SER A 121 -3.93 -24.43 12.36
CA SER A 121 -2.62 -25.09 12.44
C SER A 121 -2.03 -25.11 13.85
N ALA A 122 -2.67 -24.42 14.80
CA ALA A 122 -2.20 -24.28 16.19
C ALA A 122 -2.91 -25.25 17.16
N GLU A 123 -3.90 -25.99 16.67
CA GLU A 123 -4.67 -27.03 17.38
C GLU A 123 -4.19 -28.43 16.96
#